data_AF-A0A523WM30-F1
#
_entry.id   AF-A0A523WM30-F1
#
_cell.length_a   1.000
_cell.length_b   1.000
_cell.length_c   1.000
_cell.angle_alpha   90.00
_cell.angle_beta   90.00
_cell.angle_gamma   90.00
#
_symmetry.space_group_name_H-M   'P 1'
#
loop_
_entity.id
_entity.type
_entity.pdbx_description
1 polymer ?
#
loop_
_entity_poly.entity_id
_entity_poly.type
_entity_poly.pdbx_seq_one_letter_code
_entity_poly.pdbx_strand_id
1 'polypeptide(L)'
;MNYMKKGEFKNGDRACSRRDFLKKSAAAGLSITLGGISLSSCKIKPKTIPVAMKAAPMDKVRLGFVGVGLQGSSHIRNLLRIENVEIKAVCDIVEWKVARIQKWVEE
;
A
#
# COMPACT_ATOMS: atom_id res chain seq x y z
N MET A 1 -16.27 23.03 18.40
CA MET A 1 -15.74 22.75 17.04
C MET A 1 -14.24 23.06 17.05
N ASN A 2 -13.37 22.12 17.43
CA ASN A 2 -11.93 22.38 17.54
C ASN A 2 -11.19 21.41 16.63
N TYR A 3 -10.65 21.92 15.52
CA TYR A 3 -9.84 21.15 14.59
C TYR A 3 -8.44 20.91 15.18
N MET A 4 -8.08 19.63 15.31
CA MET A 4 -6.74 19.15 15.65
C MET A 4 -5.68 19.80 14.75
N LYS A 5 -4.66 20.38 15.39
CA LYS A 5 -3.41 20.80 14.74
C LYS A 5 -2.83 19.62 13.97
N LYS A 6 -2.62 19.79 12.66
CA LYS A 6 -1.80 18.86 11.85
C LYS A 6 -0.41 18.81 12.46
N GLY A 7 -0.01 17.65 12.95
CA GLY A 7 1.37 17.39 13.33
C GLY A 7 2.27 17.57 12.11
N GLU A 8 3.31 18.39 12.26
CA GLU A 8 4.36 18.53 11.27
C GLU A 8 5.16 17.22 11.21
N PHE A 9 4.89 16.40 10.20
CA PHE A 9 5.76 15.29 9.86
C PHE A 9 7.06 15.85 9.29
N LYS A 10 8.14 15.81 10.08
CA LYS A 10 9.50 16.09 9.62
C LYS A 10 9.82 15.14 8.46
N ASN A 11 10.07 15.71 7.28
CA ASN A 11 10.56 14.97 6.12
C ASN A 11 11.96 14.44 6.46
N GLY A 12 12.09 13.15 6.77
CA GLY A 12 13.38 12.47 6.76
C GLY A 12 14.01 12.55 5.36
N ASP A 13 15.33 12.64 5.30
CA ASP A 13 16.10 12.84 4.07
C ASP A 13 15.70 11.88 2.95
N ARG A 14 14.83 12.35 2.05
CA ARG A 14 14.38 11.60 0.88
C ARG A 14 15.37 11.86 -0.24
N ALA A 15 16.43 11.06 -0.31
CA ALA A 15 17.41 11.07 -1.40
C ALA A 15 16.76 10.95 -2.81
N CYS A 16 15.48 10.54 -2.89
CA CYS A 16 14.64 10.73 -4.06
C CYS A 16 13.15 10.75 -3.65
N SER A 17 12.45 11.88 -3.80
CA SER A 17 10.98 11.89 -3.68
C SER A 17 10.33 11.29 -4.92
N ARG A 18 9.13 10.71 -4.80
CA ARG A 18 8.29 10.29 -5.94
C ARG A 18 8.19 11.37 -7.02
N ARG A 19 8.08 12.63 -6.59
CA ARG A 19 7.96 13.78 -7.49
C ARG A 19 9.29 14.10 -8.18
N ASP A 20 10.42 13.92 -7.50
CA ASP A 20 11.75 14.13 -8.07
C ASP A 20 12.09 13.03 -9.06
N PHE A 21 11.69 11.79 -8.78
CA PHE A 21 11.78 10.68 -9.71
C PHE A 21 11.03 10.99 -11.01
N LEU A 22 9.75 11.38 -10.91
CA LEU A 22 8.94 11.72 -12.10
C LEU A 22 9.52 12.88 -12.91
N LYS A 23 10.06 13.91 -12.24
CA LYS A 23 10.74 15.02 -12.92
C LYS A 23 12.01 14.57 -13.63
N LYS A 24 12.85 13.78 -12.95
CA LYS A 24 14.12 13.27 -13.51
C LYS A 24 13.88 12.30 -14.66
N SER A 25 12.88 11.42 -14.55
CA SER A 25 12.52 10.47 -15.62
C SER A 25 11.91 11.16 -16.83
N ALA A 26 11.10 12.21 -16.62
CA ALA A 26 10.57 13.00 -17.73
C ALA A 26 11.69 13.73 -18.49
N ALA A 27 12.64 14.33 -17.78
CA ALA A 27 13.80 14.99 -18.40
C ALA A 27 14.72 13.99 -19.14
N ALA A 28 14.98 12.82 -18.54
CA ALA A 28 15.80 11.77 -19.15
C ALA A 28 15.10 11.00 -20.28
N GLY A 29 13.75 11.01 -20.34
CA GLY A 29 12.98 10.31 -21.37
C GLY A 29 12.90 11.05 -22.71
N LEU A 30 13.12 12.36 -22.73
CA LEU A 30 13.08 13.18 -23.95
C LEU A 30 14.23 12.89 -24.93
N SER A 31 15.31 12.24 -24.48
CA SER A 31 16.42 11.82 -25.34
C SER A 31 16.18 10.48 -26.06
N ILE A 32 15.16 9.71 -25.65
CA ILE A 32 14.84 8.40 -26.26
C ILE A 32 14.17 8.58 -27.64
N THR A 33 13.41 9.67 -27.85
CA THR A 33 12.66 9.90 -29.09
C THR A 33 13.52 10.40 -30.26
N LEU A 34 14.79 10.77 -30.02
CA LEU A 34 15.73 11.22 -31.06
C LEU A 34 16.81 10.16 -31.42
N GLY A 35 16.60 8.89 -31.05
CA GLY A 35 17.31 7.74 -31.66
C GLY A 35 18.73 7.44 -31.18
N GLY A 36 19.11 7.83 -29.96
CA GLY A 36 20.53 7.85 -29.56
C GLY A 36 20.92 7.21 -28.23
N ILE A 37 20.19 6.23 -27.66
CA ILE A 37 20.67 5.51 -26.48
C ILE A 37 20.36 4.01 -26.61
N SER A 38 21.39 3.21 -26.90
CA SER A 38 21.33 1.75 -26.78
C SER A 38 21.14 1.39 -25.31
N LEU A 39 19.99 0.80 -24.96
CA LEU A 39 19.65 0.32 -23.61
C LEU A 39 20.47 -0.92 -23.16
N SER A 40 21.61 -1.19 -23.79
CA SER A 40 22.37 -2.45 -23.64
C SER A 40 23.13 -2.61 -22.30
N SER A 41 23.01 -1.69 -21.34
CA SER A 41 23.85 -1.73 -20.12
C SER A 41 23.13 -2.11 -18.82
N CYS A 42 21.79 -2.10 -18.76
CA CYS A 42 21.11 -2.50 -17.53
C CYS A 42 20.86 -4.02 -17.51
N LYS A 43 21.86 -4.80 -17.09
CA LYS A 43 21.66 -6.19 -16.68
C LYS A 43 20.78 -6.19 -15.42
N ILE A 44 19.47 -6.27 -15.59
CA ILE A 44 18.52 -6.55 -14.52
C ILE A 44 18.83 -7.97 -14.05
N LYS A 45 19.65 -8.10 -13.01
CA LYS A 45 19.79 -9.37 -12.32
C LYS A 45 18.41 -9.70 -11.76
N PRO A 46 17.80 -10.84 -12.10
CA PRO A 46 16.57 -11.26 -11.45
C PRO A 46 16.88 -11.31 -9.96
N LYS A 47 16.26 -10.39 -9.21
CA LYS A 47 16.33 -10.44 -7.76
C LYS A 47 15.58 -11.72 -7.41
N THR A 48 16.30 -12.77 -7.03
CA THR A 48 15.69 -13.96 -6.44
C THR A 48 14.90 -13.47 -5.25
N ILE A 49 13.59 -13.31 -5.45
CA ILE A 49 12.70 -13.02 -4.34
C ILE A 49 12.78 -14.28 -3.49
N PRO A 50 13.26 -14.20 -2.24
CA PRO A 50 13.29 -15.38 -1.37
C PRO A 50 11.89 -15.97 -1.38
N VAL A 51 11.80 -17.18 -1.94
CA VAL A 51 10.54 -17.91 -2.06
C VAL A 51 10.07 -18.18 -0.64
N ALA A 52 8.92 -17.61 -0.34
CA ALA A 52 8.06 -17.85 0.79
C ALA A 52 8.70 -17.67 2.18
N MET A 53 8.37 -16.54 2.82
CA MET A 53 8.16 -16.54 4.26
C MET A 53 7.02 -17.53 4.54
N LYS A 54 7.34 -18.80 4.78
CA LYS A 54 6.37 -19.79 5.26
C LYS A 54 6.10 -19.47 6.72
N ALA A 55 4.93 -18.89 6.99
CA ALA A 55 4.40 -18.86 8.34
C ALA A 55 3.99 -20.28 8.75
N ALA A 56 4.13 -20.59 10.04
CA ALA A 56 3.49 -21.79 10.60
C ALA A 56 1.96 -21.69 10.37
N PRO A 57 1.28 -22.81 10.08
CA PRO A 57 -0.17 -22.83 10.01
C PRO A 57 -0.78 -22.28 11.31
N MET A 58 -1.90 -21.57 11.18
CA MET A 58 -2.64 -21.03 12.32
C MET A 58 -4.11 -21.39 12.19
N ASP A 59 -4.73 -21.76 13.32
CA ASP A 59 -6.14 -22.16 13.35
C ASP A 59 -7.08 -20.99 13.10
N LYS A 60 -6.68 -19.76 13.44
CA LYS A 60 -7.44 -18.53 13.19
C LYS A 60 -6.52 -17.38 12.79
N VAL A 61 -6.80 -16.77 11.64
CA VAL A 61 -6.07 -15.64 11.08
C VAL A 61 -6.71 -14.33 11.54
N ARG A 62 -6.02 -13.59 12.41
CA ARG A 62 -6.46 -12.28 12.89
C ARG A 62 -5.94 -11.18 11.97
N LEU A 63 -6.83 -10.37 11.42
CA LEU A 63 -6.53 -9.33 10.44
C LEU A 63 -6.81 -7.93 11.00
N GLY A 64 -5.92 -7.00 10.66
CA GLY A 64 -6.11 -5.56 10.89
C GLY A 64 -6.07 -4.82 9.55
N PHE A 65 -7.01 -3.90 9.33
CA PHE A 65 -7.13 -3.13 8.09
C PHE A 65 -6.73 -1.67 8.29
N VAL A 66 -5.86 -1.17 7.40
CA VAL A 66 -5.51 0.26 7.29
C VAL A 66 -5.90 0.75 5.91
N GLY A 67 -6.92 1.61 5.86
CA GLY A 67 -7.56 2.05 4.63
C GLY A 67 -8.68 1.11 4.22
N VAL A 68 -9.93 1.54 4.41
CA VAL A 68 -11.14 0.77 4.10
C VAL A 68 -12.06 1.49 3.11
N GLY A 69 -11.43 2.16 2.15
CA GLY A 69 -12.08 2.70 0.96
C GLY A 69 -12.47 1.62 -0.04
N LEU A 70 -12.23 1.87 -1.34
CA LEU A 70 -12.68 1.01 -2.44
C LEU A 70 -12.19 -0.44 -2.30
N GLN A 71 -10.89 -0.68 -2.43
CA GLN A 71 -10.33 -2.03 -2.41
C GLN A 71 -10.38 -2.65 -1.01
N GLY A 72 -10.08 -1.87 0.03
CA GLY A 72 -10.13 -2.36 1.42
C GLY A 72 -11.50 -2.93 1.79
N SER A 73 -12.59 -2.21 1.48
CA SER A 73 -13.95 -2.70 1.75
C SER A 73 -14.33 -3.94 0.92
N SER A 74 -13.87 -4.04 -0.32
CA SER A 74 -14.07 -5.25 -1.14
C SER A 74 -13.37 -6.47 -0.54
N HIS A 75 -12.10 -6.31 -0.13
CA HIS A 75 -11.35 -7.40 0.51
C HIS A 75 -12.00 -7.85 1.82
N ILE A 76 -12.46 -6.91 2.64
CA ILE A 76 -13.16 -7.22 3.89
C ILE A 76 -14.40 -8.10 3.63
N ARG A 77 -15.26 -7.74 2.67
CA ARG A 77 -16.44 -8.56 2.35
C ARG A 77 -16.08 -9.99 1.92
N ASN A 78 -14.98 -10.15 1.18
CA ASN A 78 -14.54 -11.47 0.76
C ASN A 78 -13.98 -12.26 1.94
N LEU A 79 -13.20 -11.62 2.80
CA LEU A 79 -12.55 -12.25 3.96
C LEU A 79 -13.55 -12.66 5.05
N LEU A 80 -14.62 -11.88 5.24
CA LEU A 80 -15.72 -12.24 6.16
C LEU A 80 -16.44 -13.55 5.75
N ARG A 81 -16.27 -14.01 4.51
CA ARG A 81 -16.84 -15.27 4.01
C ARG A 81 -15.89 -16.46 4.16
N ILE A 82 -14.66 -16.23 4.62
CA ILE A 82 -13.67 -17.27 4.82
C ILE A 82 -13.73 -17.71 6.28
N GLU A 83 -13.89 -19.02 6.48
CA GLU A 83 -13.82 -19.59 7.81
C GLU A 83 -12.46 -19.33 8.46
N ASN A 84 -12.45 -19.24 9.79
CA ASN A 84 -11.21 -19.02 10.56
C ASN A 84 -10.49 -17.69 10.30
N VAL A 85 -11.16 -16.70 9.73
CA VAL A 85 -10.69 -15.32 9.64
C VAL A 85 -11.41 -14.45 10.66
N GLU A 86 -10.67 -13.58 11.35
CA GLU A 86 -11.22 -12.64 12.32
C GLU A 86 -10.66 -11.24 12.09
N ILE A 87 -11.51 -10.25 11.81
CA ILE A 87 -11.09 -8.87 11.66
C ILE A 87 -11.10 -8.22 13.04
N LYS A 88 -9.90 -7.96 13.59
CA LYS A 88 -9.74 -7.40 14.95
C LYS A 88 -9.65 -5.87 14.98
N ALA A 89 -9.25 -5.26 13.88
CA ALA A 89 -9.03 -3.82 13.84
C ALA A 89 -9.30 -3.24 12.45
N VAL A 90 -9.85 -2.03 12.43
CA VAL A 90 -10.13 -1.28 11.20
C VAL A 90 -9.75 0.18 11.42
N CYS A 91 -9.09 0.78 10.44
CA CYS A 91 -8.66 2.17 10.47
C CYS A 91 -8.82 2.81 9.08
N ASP A 92 -9.28 4.06 9.03
CA ASP A 92 -9.27 4.93 7.86
C ASP A 92 -9.17 6.38 8.35
N ILE A 93 -8.66 7.28 7.51
CA ILE A 93 -8.66 8.71 7.83
C ILE A 93 -10.08 9.31 7.79
N VAL A 94 -11.01 8.61 7.12
CA VAL A 94 -12.40 9.02 6.99
C VAL A 94 -13.28 8.17 7.92
N GLU A 95 -13.73 8.77 9.00
CA GLU A 95 -14.46 8.12 10.11
C GLU A 95 -15.65 7.26 9.65
N TRP A 96 -16.51 7.77 8.76
CA TRP A 96 -17.72 7.05 8.34
C TRP A 96 -17.41 5.72 7.65
N LYS A 97 -16.23 5.59 7.02
CA LYS A 97 -15.82 4.33 6.40
C LYS A 97 -15.49 3.29 7.46
N VAL A 98 -14.85 3.68 8.55
CA VAL A 98 -14.57 2.80 9.69
C VAL A 98 -15.88 2.31 10.29
N ALA A 99 -16.80 3.24 10.62
CA ALA A 99 -18.10 2.92 11.18
C ALA A 99 -18.92 1.96 10.29
N ARG A 100 -18.89 2.15 8.97
CA ARG A 100 -19.54 1.24 8.02
C ARG A 100 -18.97 -0.18 8.07
N ILE A 101 -17.65 -0.33 8.16
CA ILE A 101 -17.02 -1.64 8.23
C ILE A 101 -17.28 -2.30 9.58
N GLN A 102 -17.23 -1.56 10.68
CA GLN A 102 -17.49 -2.12 12.02
C GLN A 102 -18.85 -2.82 12.08
N LYS A 103 -19.88 -2.24 11.47
CA LYS A 103 -21.19 -2.89 11.32
C LYS A 103 -21.11 -4.26 10.63
N TRP A 104 -20.31 -4.40 9.57
CA TRP A 104 -20.17 -5.69 8.87
C TRP A 104 -19.37 -6.73 9.67
N VAL A 105 -18.58 -6.31 10.64
CA VAL A 105 -17.73 -7.20 11.45
C VAL A 105 -18.44 -7.63 12.74
N GLU A 106 -19.34 -6.79 13.25
CA GLU A 106 -20.13 -7.03 14.46
C GLU A 106 -21.45 -7.79 14.21
N GLU A 107 -21.98 -7.74 12.97
CA GLU A 107 -23.11 -8.55 12.49
C GLU A 107 -22.70 -10.00 12.19
#